data_AF-A0AAU5AKE6-F1
#
_entry.id   AF-A0AAU5AKE6-F1
#
_cell.length_a   1.000
_cell.length_b   1.000
_cell.length_c   1.000
_cell.angle_alpha   90.00
_cell.angle_beta   90.00
_cell.angle_gamma   90.00
#
_symmetry.space_group_name_H-M   'P 1'
#
loop_
_entity.id
_entity.type
_entity.pdbx_description
1 polymer ?
#
loop_
_entity_poly.entity_id
_entity_poly.type
_entity_poly.pdbx_seq_one_letter_code
_entity_poly.pdbx_strand_id
1 'polypeptide(L)'
;MARGASEGEVVVSRDEDGTVHVTGGPVATSDFTRAVLDVTGAVLTWPVLGGAGLPTAEIHDVQRAQQWLWVVYGEQVAAAVHACAVGELASARVATEPTALASSAARLGFGHWAARWWPASHLDGIPTLQPDVLGLELAALTHTCQQLFDADDDQPDDCAAELIGDHEAGLDTLIQWWHSTPPSSDTARRLEHVLRTVDDAADGAGLDGEPLRHLRAALDRPRPDGTPVDATALFARHDDYALAAGEPLVTGGRVIARGRGTNDWRRCPPGFVDASETAVSWTARALGARRQIEVEVVAHIAAPVAEVPLAAEVRVNDGPRSRVPLSRRADVWSGRADLDLPAGETEPRIELGVLLPGFDPGPGSDSGADREAIRALVRRRLATAATPTPLDAPDSPPQDGTSAPFLAEIAAATTDEDY
;
A
#
# COMPACT_ATOMS: atom_id res chain seq x y z
N MET A 1 -7.95 -31.13 -17.00
CA MET A 1 -6.88 -31.60 -16.09
C MET A 1 -5.70 -30.67 -16.28
N ALA A 2 -5.69 -29.54 -15.57
CA ALA A 2 -4.66 -28.52 -15.69
C ALA A 2 -3.41 -28.99 -14.94
N ARG A 3 -2.33 -29.29 -15.69
CA ARG A 3 -0.99 -29.41 -15.10
C ARG A 3 -0.60 -28.02 -14.62
N GLY A 4 -0.32 -27.89 -13.32
CA GLY A 4 0.21 -26.66 -12.74
C GLY A 4 1.49 -26.24 -13.46
N ALA A 5 1.65 -24.94 -13.68
CA ALA A 5 2.91 -24.37 -14.13
C ALA A 5 4.02 -24.83 -13.17
N SER A 6 5.08 -25.42 -13.70
CA SER A 6 6.31 -25.64 -12.94
C SER A 6 6.91 -24.28 -12.59
N GLU A 7 7.51 -24.17 -11.39
CA GLU A 7 8.33 -23.02 -11.00
C GLU A 7 9.27 -22.65 -12.15
N GLY A 8 9.12 -21.44 -12.69
CA GLY A 8 9.97 -20.93 -13.76
C GLY A 8 9.42 -21.02 -15.19
N GLU A 9 8.16 -21.41 -15.42
CA GLU A 9 7.51 -21.27 -16.75
C GLU A 9 6.41 -20.21 -16.76
N VAL A 10 6.32 -19.43 -17.85
CA VAL A 10 5.21 -18.52 -18.14
C VAL A 10 4.48 -18.92 -19.43
N VAL A 11 3.21 -18.57 -19.50
CA VAL A 11 2.39 -18.68 -20.70
C VAL A 11 2.28 -17.30 -21.34
N VAL A 12 2.70 -17.20 -22.60
CA VAL A 12 2.48 -16.04 -23.45
C VAL A 12 1.29 -16.34 -24.37
N SER A 13 0.32 -15.45 -24.42
CA SER A 13 -0.86 -15.58 -25.29
C SER A 13 -1.34 -14.23 -25.79
N ARG A 14 -2.00 -14.23 -26.94
CA ARG A 14 -2.61 -13.02 -27.52
C ARG A 14 -4.13 -13.13 -27.45
N ASP A 15 -4.79 -12.05 -27.04
CA ASP A 15 -6.25 -11.93 -27.04
C ASP A 15 -6.78 -11.39 -28.39
N GLU A 16 -8.08 -11.48 -28.61
CA GLU A 16 -8.77 -11.07 -29.86
C GLU A 16 -8.60 -9.57 -30.15
N ASP A 17 -8.47 -8.74 -29.12
CA ASP A 17 -8.26 -7.29 -29.22
C ASP A 17 -6.82 -6.90 -29.63
N GLY A 18 -5.90 -7.86 -29.63
CA GLY A 18 -4.50 -7.66 -29.97
C GLY A 18 -3.56 -7.55 -28.77
N THR A 19 -4.08 -7.49 -27.54
CA THR A 19 -3.31 -7.44 -26.29
C THR A 19 -2.55 -8.75 -26.08
N VAL A 20 -1.29 -8.66 -25.66
CA VAL A 20 -0.48 -9.84 -25.34
C VAL A 20 -0.35 -9.97 -23.83
N HIS A 21 -0.61 -11.16 -23.31
CA HIS A 21 -0.51 -11.48 -21.90
C HIS A 21 0.65 -12.41 -21.62
N VAL A 22 1.42 -12.11 -20.56
CA VAL A 22 2.42 -13.01 -19.97
C VAL A 22 1.90 -13.41 -18.60
N THR A 23 1.60 -14.70 -18.38
CA THR A 23 1.00 -15.18 -17.14
C THR A 23 1.85 -16.30 -16.51
N GLY A 24 2.17 -16.16 -15.23
CA GLY A 24 3.03 -17.10 -14.50
C GLY A 24 2.47 -17.62 -13.18
N GLY A 25 1.27 -17.18 -12.76
CA GLY A 25 0.77 -17.46 -11.42
C GLY A 25 -0.74 -17.20 -11.24
N PRO A 26 -1.25 -17.38 -10.01
CA PRO A 26 -2.65 -17.13 -9.70
C PRO A 26 -3.00 -15.67 -9.90
N VAL A 27 -4.19 -15.42 -10.43
CA VAL A 27 -4.72 -14.07 -10.64
C VAL A 27 -5.33 -13.57 -9.33
N ALA A 28 -4.95 -12.37 -8.91
CA ALA A 28 -5.54 -11.71 -7.75
C ALA A 28 -7.02 -11.37 -8.01
N THR A 29 -7.86 -11.50 -6.99
CA THR A 29 -9.33 -11.38 -7.12
C THR A 29 -9.87 -10.00 -6.78
N SER A 30 -9.12 -9.19 -6.03
CA SER A 30 -9.57 -7.92 -5.46
C SER A 30 -8.50 -6.84 -5.67
N ASP A 31 -8.90 -5.57 -5.76
CA ASP A 31 -7.97 -4.47 -6.09
C ASP A 31 -6.84 -4.31 -5.06
N PHE A 32 -7.16 -4.47 -3.77
CA PHE A 32 -6.19 -4.36 -2.69
C PHE A 32 -5.37 -5.64 -2.47
N THR A 33 -5.61 -6.72 -3.23
CA THR A 33 -4.80 -7.95 -3.19
C THR A 33 -3.80 -8.05 -4.34
N ARG A 34 -3.67 -7.00 -5.14
CA ARG A 34 -2.69 -6.87 -6.22
C ARG A 34 -1.84 -5.62 -6.09
N ALA A 35 -0.56 -5.78 -6.37
CA ALA A 35 0.38 -4.70 -6.65
C ALA A 35 0.40 -4.50 -8.16
N VAL A 36 0.46 -3.24 -8.60
CA VAL A 36 0.43 -2.85 -10.01
C VAL A 36 1.57 -1.88 -10.25
N LEU A 37 2.17 -1.96 -11.43
CA LEU A 37 3.14 -0.99 -11.93
C LEU A 37 2.84 -0.71 -13.41
N ASP A 38 2.66 0.56 -13.76
CA ASP A 38 2.49 0.97 -15.16
C ASP A 38 3.86 1.20 -15.82
N VAL A 39 4.17 0.43 -16.85
CA VAL A 39 5.48 0.42 -17.52
C VAL A 39 5.31 0.69 -19.01
N THR A 40 6.40 0.99 -19.70
CA THR A 40 6.35 1.39 -21.11
C THR A 40 5.69 0.31 -21.97
N GLY A 41 4.46 0.58 -22.42
CA GLY A 41 3.66 -0.30 -23.27
C GLY A 41 3.01 -1.51 -22.58
N ALA A 42 3.03 -1.60 -21.25
CA ALA A 42 2.38 -2.68 -20.51
C ALA A 42 2.00 -2.29 -19.07
N VAL A 43 1.10 -3.08 -18.47
CA VAL A 43 0.83 -3.03 -17.03
C VAL A 43 1.31 -4.32 -16.40
N LEU A 44 2.15 -4.21 -15.37
CA LEU A 44 2.65 -5.33 -14.58
C LEU A 44 1.82 -5.51 -13.31
N THR A 45 1.47 -6.75 -12.98
CA THR A 45 0.66 -7.07 -11.80
C THR A 45 1.24 -8.23 -11.01
N TRP A 46 1.28 -8.08 -9.69
CA TRP A 46 1.69 -9.13 -8.74
C TRP A 46 0.59 -9.41 -7.71
N PRO A 47 0.32 -10.67 -7.36
CA PRO A 47 -0.51 -10.99 -6.20
C PRO A 47 0.23 -10.66 -4.90
N VAL A 48 -0.34 -9.80 -4.07
CA VAL A 48 0.28 -9.35 -2.80
C VAL A 48 0.31 -10.46 -1.76
N LEU A 49 -0.72 -11.30 -1.74
CA LEU A 49 -0.82 -12.46 -0.86
C LEU A 49 0.00 -13.66 -1.38
N GLY A 50 0.54 -13.56 -2.59
CA GLY A 50 1.37 -14.59 -3.22
C GLY A 50 2.85 -14.49 -2.87
N GLY A 51 3.63 -15.46 -3.32
CA GLY A 51 5.09 -15.39 -3.24
C GLY A 51 5.66 -14.36 -4.21
N ALA A 52 6.90 -13.92 -3.94
CA ALA A 52 7.66 -13.07 -4.85
C ALA A 52 7.96 -13.84 -6.15
N GLY A 53 7.15 -13.60 -7.17
CA GLY A 53 7.26 -14.20 -8.49
C GLY A 53 7.39 -13.15 -9.58
N LEU A 54 7.55 -13.63 -10.82
CA LEU A 54 7.49 -12.76 -11.98
C LEU A 54 6.10 -12.12 -12.11
N PRO A 55 6.01 -10.87 -12.59
CA PRO A 55 4.73 -10.22 -12.80
C PRO A 55 3.89 -10.98 -13.83
N THR A 56 2.57 -10.87 -13.69
CA THR A 56 1.70 -10.98 -14.87
C THR A 56 1.81 -9.67 -15.65
N ALA A 57 2.01 -9.74 -16.97
CA ALA A 57 2.03 -8.56 -17.82
C ALA A 57 0.82 -8.53 -18.76
N GLU A 58 0.20 -7.37 -18.88
CA GLU A 58 -0.79 -7.01 -19.90
C GLU A 58 -0.14 -6.00 -20.84
N ILE A 59 0.22 -6.45 -22.04
CA ILE A 59 1.03 -5.69 -22.99
C ILE A 59 0.12 -5.14 -24.08
N HIS A 60 -0.12 -3.83 -24.03
CA HIS A 60 -0.97 -3.09 -24.96
C HIS A 60 -0.16 -2.44 -26.10
N ASP A 61 1.13 -2.17 -25.90
CA ASP A 61 2.07 -1.75 -26.94
C ASP A 61 3.33 -2.63 -26.90
N VAL A 62 3.33 -3.64 -27.76
CA VAL A 62 4.46 -4.59 -27.85
C VAL A 62 5.73 -3.90 -28.34
N GLN A 63 5.65 -2.91 -29.23
CA GLN A 63 6.85 -2.27 -29.76
C GLN A 63 7.61 -1.50 -28.68
N ARG A 64 6.87 -0.78 -27.83
CA ARG A 64 7.40 -0.11 -26.64
C ARG A 64 7.91 -1.12 -25.60
N ALA A 65 7.12 -2.14 -25.29
CA ALA A 65 7.48 -3.11 -24.26
C ALA A 65 8.74 -3.95 -24.57
N GLN A 66 9.08 -4.15 -25.85
CA GLN A 66 10.29 -4.91 -26.25
C GLN A 66 11.60 -4.29 -25.74
N GLN A 67 11.61 -3.02 -25.33
CA GLN A 67 12.78 -2.37 -24.77
C GLN A 67 13.23 -2.97 -23.44
N TRP A 68 12.29 -3.46 -22.62
CA TRP A 68 12.56 -3.93 -21.26
C TRP A 68 12.16 -5.39 -20.98
N LEU A 69 11.29 -6.01 -21.80
CA LEU A 69 10.77 -7.38 -21.56
C LEU A 69 11.87 -8.41 -21.29
N TRP A 70 12.97 -8.34 -22.04
CA TRP A 70 14.11 -9.25 -21.90
C TRP A 70 14.83 -9.07 -20.56
N VAL A 71 14.82 -7.87 -19.98
CA VAL A 71 15.44 -7.57 -18.70
C VAL A 71 14.59 -8.10 -17.54
N VAL A 72 13.27 -8.24 -17.69
CA VAL A 72 12.39 -8.72 -16.61
C VAL A 72 12.13 -10.22 -16.70
N TYR A 73 11.86 -10.72 -17.91
CA TYR A 73 11.42 -12.10 -18.14
C TYR A 73 12.46 -12.99 -18.82
N GLY A 74 13.52 -12.41 -19.40
CA GLY A 74 14.51 -13.08 -20.23
C GLY A 74 14.21 -13.02 -21.73
N GLU A 75 15.24 -13.26 -22.54
CA GLU A 75 15.19 -13.13 -24.01
C GLU A 75 14.14 -14.04 -24.66
N GLN A 76 13.96 -15.25 -24.13
CA GLN A 76 13.01 -16.22 -24.69
C GLN A 76 11.56 -15.73 -24.60
N VAL A 77 11.20 -15.08 -23.49
CA VAL A 77 9.86 -14.54 -23.29
C VAL A 77 9.64 -13.33 -24.19
N ALA A 78 10.64 -12.44 -24.31
CA ALA A 78 10.58 -11.31 -25.24
C ALA A 78 10.35 -11.76 -26.70
N ALA A 79 11.07 -12.80 -27.14
CA ALA A 79 10.88 -13.40 -28.46
C ALA A 79 9.49 -14.03 -28.65
N ALA A 80 8.98 -14.73 -27.64
CA ALA A 80 7.64 -15.31 -27.68
C ALA A 80 6.53 -14.25 -27.74
N VAL A 81 6.68 -13.15 -26.99
CA VAL A 81 5.77 -12.00 -27.05
C VAL A 81 5.76 -11.41 -28.46
N HIS A 82 6.93 -11.22 -29.09
CA HIS A 82 7.01 -10.74 -30.46
C HIS A 82 6.27 -11.67 -31.43
N ALA A 83 6.56 -12.98 -31.39
CA ALA A 83 5.94 -13.98 -32.25
C ALA A 83 4.41 -14.03 -32.08
N CYS A 84 3.90 -13.88 -30.86
CA CYS A 84 2.46 -13.76 -30.61
C CYS A 84 1.88 -12.48 -31.21
N ALA A 85 2.57 -11.35 -31.04
CA ALA A 85 2.12 -10.05 -31.56
C ALA A 85 2.03 -10.01 -33.10
N VAL A 86 2.96 -10.66 -33.81
CA VAL A 86 2.91 -10.76 -35.29
C VAL A 86 2.01 -11.90 -35.80
N GLY A 87 1.42 -12.69 -34.90
CA GLY A 87 0.50 -13.77 -35.24
C GLY A 87 1.19 -15.06 -35.72
N GLU A 88 2.49 -15.20 -35.49
CA GLU A 88 3.23 -16.43 -35.78
C GLU A 88 2.88 -17.54 -34.77
N LEU A 89 2.53 -17.16 -33.53
CA LEU A 89 2.12 -18.07 -32.46
C LEU A 89 0.82 -17.59 -31.81
N ALA A 90 -0.11 -18.51 -31.55
CA ALA A 90 -1.31 -18.21 -30.76
C ALA A 90 -1.01 -18.19 -29.24
N SER A 91 -0.17 -19.11 -28.79
CA SER A 91 0.35 -19.13 -27.42
C SER A 91 1.69 -19.87 -27.37
N ALA A 92 2.54 -19.52 -26.40
CA ALA A 92 3.78 -20.22 -26.13
C ALA A 92 3.94 -20.47 -24.62
N ARG A 93 4.58 -21.58 -24.26
CA ARG A 93 5.10 -21.81 -22.90
C ARG A 93 6.60 -21.66 -22.94
N VAL A 94 7.12 -20.83 -22.05
CA VAL A 94 8.51 -20.39 -22.10
C VAL A 94 9.11 -20.45 -20.72
N ALA A 95 10.33 -20.95 -20.62
CA ALA A 95 11.11 -20.90 -19.39
C ALA A 95 11.51 -19.44 -19.11
N THR A 96 11.56 -19.09 -17.83
CA THR A 96 11.88 -17.75 -17.37
C THR A 96 13.22 -17.75 -16.66
N GLU A 97 13.93 -16.63 -16.80
CA GLU A 97 15.19 -16.38 -16.13
C GLU A 97 15.02 -15.11 -15.28
N PRO A 98 14.67 -15.25 -13.98
CA PRO A 98 14.46 -14.10 -13.11
C PRO A 98 15.72 -13.26 -13.00
N THR A 99 15.58 -11.94 -13.17
CA THR A 99 16.70 -10.99 -13.08
C THR A 99 16.64 -10.18 -11.78
N ALA A 100 17.73 -9.48 -11.46
CA ALA A 100 17.75 -8.52 -10.35
C ALA A 100 16.73 -7.37 -10.56
N LEU A 101 16.50 -6.95 -11.81
CA LEU A 101 15.50 -5.94 -12.13
C LEU A 101 14.08 -6.44 -11.86
N ALA A 102 13.77 -7.71 -12.15
CA ALA A 102 12.47 -8.28 -11.84
C ALA A 102 12.17 -8.25 -10.34
N SER A 103 13.18 -8.49 -9.49
CA SER A 103 13.05 -8.39 -8.03
C SER A 103 12.83 -6.95 -7.57
N SER A 104 13.55 -6.00 -8.17
CA SER A 104 13.42 -4.56 -7.90
C SER A 104 12.06 -4.02 -8.34
N ALA A 105 11.56 -4.43 -9.50
CA ALA A 105 10.23 -4.06 -10.01
C ALA A 105 9.11 -4.62 -9.13
N ALA A 106 9.23 -5.88 -8.69
CA ALA A 106 8.28 -6.47 -7.75
C ALA A 106 8.29 -5.74 -6.40
N ARG A 107 9.47 -5.30 -5.93
CA ARG A 107 9.60 -4.47 -4.73
C ARG A 107 8.95 -3.10 -4.93
N LEU A 108 9.21 -2.43 -6.07
CA LEU A 108 8.61 -1.16 -6.42
C LEU A 108 7.07 -1.26 -6.44
N GLY A 109 6.51 -2.22 -7.18
CA GLY A 109 5.07 -2.45 -7.24
C GLY A 109 4.46 -2.74 -5.87
N PHE A 110 5.11 -3.54 -5.02
CA PHE A 110 4.66 -3.75 -3.63
C PHE A 110 4.73 -2.47 -2.80
N GLY A 111 5.74 -1.63 -3.01
CA GLY A 111 5.88 -0.35 -2.31
C GLY A 111 4.75 0.63 -2.67
N HIS A 112 4.37 0.74 -3.96
CA HIS A 112 3.18 1.49 -4.37
C HIS A 112 1.89 0.90 -3.78
N TRP A 113 1.79 -0.43 -3.73
CA TRP A 113 0.70 -1.09 -3.02
C TRP A 113 0.68 -0.70 -1.54
N ALA A 114 1.81 -0.71 -0.84
CA ALA A 114 1.88 -0.36 0.57
C ALA A 114 1.49 1.11 0.81
N ALA A 115 1.97 2.03 -0.03
CA ALA A 115 1.58 3.43 0.03
C ALA A 115 0.06 3.64 -0.09
N ARG A 116 -0.62 2.78 -0.87
CA ARG A 116 -2.06 2.89 -1.17
C ARG A 116 -2.97 2.04 -0.28
N TRP A 117 -2.50 0.90 0.21
CA TRP A 117 -3.35 -0.14 0.78
C TRP A 117 -2.85 -0.67 2.12
N TRP A 118 -1.78 -0.10 2.69
CA TRP A 118 -1.32 -0.52 4.02
C TRP A 118 -2.44 -0.38 5.06
N PRO A 119 -2.82 -1.47 5.75
CA PRO A 119 -3.99 -1.51 6.63
C PRO A 119 -3.63 -0.97 8.02
N ALA A 120 -3.15 0.27 8.08
CA ALA A 120 -2.88 0.96 9.33
C ALA A 120 -4.12 0.97 10.23
N SER A 121 -3.94 0.51 11.46
CA SER A 121 -5.03 0.36 12.41
C SER A 121 -4.50 0.45 13.83
N HIS A 122 -4.96 1.45 14.56
CA HIS A 122 -4.69 1.58 15.98
C HIS A 122 -5.38 0.45 16.77
N LEU A 123 -6.61 0.09 16.38
CA LEU A 123 -7.39 -0.96 17.05
C LEU A 123 -6.73 -2.35 16.94
N ASP A 124 -6.08 -2.61 15.80
CA ASP A 124 -5.49 -3.91 15.49
C ASP A 124 -3.97 -3.97 15.74
N GLY A 125 -3.38 -2.88 16.27
CA GLY A 125 -1.93 -2.75 16.54
C GLY A 125 -1.07 -2.78 15.27
N ILE A 126 -1.54 -2.16 14.18
CA ILE A 126 -0.82 -2.06 12.92
C ILE A 126 -0.38 -0.61 12.73
N PRO A 127 0.92 -0.28 12.95
CA PRO A 127 1.42 1.08 12.82
C PRO A 127 1.34 1.59 11.38
N THR A 128 1.28 2.91 11.26
CA THR A 128 1.33 3.61 9.98
C THR A 128 2.76 3.64 9.44
N LEU A 129 2.93 3.42 8.15
CA LEU A 129 4.22 3.67 7.49
C LEU A 129 4.50 5.18 7.43
N GLN A 130 5.76 5.58 7.65
CA GLN A 130 6.19 6.97 7.48
C GLN A 130 6.21 7.31 5.98
N PRO A 131 5.36 8.23 5.48
CA PRO A 131 5.23 8.49 4.05
C PRO A 131 6.53 8.93 3.41
N ASP A 132 7.29 9.82 4.04
CA ASP A 132 8.53 10.35 3.45
C ASP A 132 9.64 9.30 3.40
N VAL A 133 9.72 8.42 4.40
CA VAL A 133 10.67 7.30 4.39
C VAL A 133 10.33 6.31 3.29
N LEU A 134 9.05 5.95 3.15
CA LEU A 134 8.60 5.05 2.09
C LEU A 134 8.80 5.70 0.71
N GLY A 135 8.45 6.97 0.57
CA GLY A 135 8.54 7.74 -0.66
C GLY A 135 9.97 7.90 -1.17
N LEU A 136 10.94 8.17 -0.29
CA LEU A 136 12.36 8.21 -0.67
C LEU A 136 12.90 6.83 -1.08
N GLU A 137 12.46 5.76 -0.43
CA GLU A 137 12.82 4.40 -0.87
C GLU A 137 12.15 4.03 -2.21
N LEU A 138 10.92 4.49 -2.46
CA LEU A 138 10.26 4.37 -3.76
C LEU A 138 11.01 5.13 -4.84
N ALA A 139 11.43 6.38 -4.60
CA ALA A 139 12.26 7.16 -5.52
C ALA A 139 13.54 6.41 -5.92
N ALA A 140 14.24 5.82 -4.95
CA ALA A 140 15.42 5.00 -5.22
C ALA A 140 15.09 3.75 -6.08
N LEU A 141 13.98 3.08 -5.80
CA LEU A 141 13.53 1.91 -6.58
C LEU A 141 13.08 2.29 -7.98
N THR A 142 12.39 3.42 -8.17
CA THR A 142 12.01 3.97 -9.47
C THR A 142 13.25 4.28 -10.30
N HIS A 143 14.27 4.93 -9.71
CA HIS A 143 15.54 5.16 -10.40
C HIS A 143 16.27 3.85 -10.77
N THR A 144 16.27 2.87 -9.87
CA THR A 144 16.83 1.53 -10.15
C THR A 144 16.08 0.85 -11.30
N CYS A 145 14.76 1.08 -11.39
CA CYS A 145 13.88 0.52 -12.41
C CYS A 145 13.71 1.40 -13.65
N GLN A 146 14.52 2.46 -13.84
CA GLN A 146 14.35 3.45 -14.91
C GLN A 146 14.26 2.86 -16.32
N GLN A 147 14.83 1.67 -16.58
CA GLN A 147 14.74 0.99 -17.87
C GLN A 147 13.33 0.48 -18.22
N LEU A 148 12.41 0.41 -17.25
CA LEU A 148 11.01 0.00 -17.46
C LEU A 148 10.13 1.16 -17.93
N PHE A 149 10.61 2.40 -17.79
CA PHE A 149 9.87 3.61 -18.08
C PHE A 149 10.50 4.33 -19.28
N ASP A 150 9.72 5.14 -19.98
CA ASP A 150 10.22 6.01 -21.04
C ASP A 150 10.06 7.48 -20.66
N ALA A 151 10.66 8.35 -21.47
CA ALA A 151 10.75 9.76 -21.17
C ALA A 151 9.51 10.56 -21.58
N ASP A 152 8.45 9.89 -22.06
CA ASP A 152 7.27 10.57 -22.63
C ASP A 152 6.29 11.04 -21.53
N ASP A 153 6.58 10.82 -20.24
CA ASP A 153 5.83 11.32 -19.06
C ASP A 153 4.34 10.93 -19.06
N ASP A 154 4.03 9.82 -19.73
CA ASP A 154 2.68 9.28 -19.85
C ASP A 154 2.34 8.31 -18.69
N GLN A 155 3.31 8.02 -17.80
CA GLN A 155 3.22 6.93 -16.82
C GLN A 155 3.26 7.50 -15.38
N PRO A 156 2.26 7.22 -14.52
CA PRO A 156 2.19 7.85 -13.20
C PRO A 156 3.29 7.40 -12.21
N ASP A 157 4.01 6.32 -12.51
CA ASP A 157 4.97 5.68 -11.59
C ASP A 157 6.46 5.90 -12.01
N ASP A 158 6.73 6.70 -13.04
CA ASP A 158 8.07 6.83 -13.66
C ASP A 158 8.97 7.89 -13.01
N CYS A 159 8.41 8.87 -12.31
CA CYS A 159 9.12 10.09 -11.97
C CYS A 159 9.77 10.04 -10.57
N ALA A 160 10.99 9.52 -10.51
CA ALA A 160 11.81 9.56 -9.28
C ALA A 160 12.04 11.00 -8.78
N ALA A 161 12.14 11.98 -9.69
CA ALA A 161 12.36 13.39 -9.34
C ALA A 161 11.17 14.01 -8.59
N GLU A 162 9.94 13.68 -9.01
CA GLU A 162 8.72 14.11 -8.31
C GLU A 162 8.63 13.49 -6.92
N LEU A 163 8.87 12.18 -6.81
CA LEU A 163 8.92 11.49 -5.52
C LEU A 163 9.96 12.09 -4.56
N ILE A 164 11.14 12.47 -5.08
CA ILE A 164 12.16 13.16 -4.27
C ILE A 164 11.65 14.53 -3.80
N GLY A 165 11.02 15.30 -4.69
CA GLY A 165 10.45 16.60 -4.36
C GLY A 165 9.35 16.53 -3.30
N ASP A 166 8.43 15.56 -3.42
CA ASP A 166 7.32 15.37 -2.50
C ASP A 166 7.78 14.90 -1.10
N HIS A 167 8.95 14.24 -1.03
CA HIS A 167 9.44 13.60 0.19
C HIS A 167 10.79 14.13 0.70
N GLU A 168 11.26 15.28 0.21
CA GLU A 168 12.55 15.86 0.62
C GLU A 168 12.62 16.14 2.14
N ALA A 169 11.48 16.37 2.79
CA ALA A 169 11.37 16.57 4.23
C ALA A 169 11.84 15.34 5.04
N GLY A 170 11.85 14.14 4.45
CA GLY A 170 12.32 12.91 5.08
C GLY A 170 13.85 12.73 5.04
N LEU A 171 14.58 13.47 4.20
CA LEU A 171 16.01 13.25 3.96
C LEU A 171 16.85 13.44 5.22
N ASP A 172 16.63 14.52 5.97
CA ASP A 172 17.35 14.79 7.22
C ASP A 172 17.14 13.66 8.24
N THR A 173 15.92 13.14 8.33
CA THR A 173 15.59 12.03 9.23
C THR A 173 16.32 10.76 8.80
N LEU A 174 16.37 10.44 7.51
CA LEU A 174 17.12 9.28 7.00
C LEU A 174 18.63 9.43 7.21
N ILE A 175 19.19 10.63 7.03
CA ILE A 175 20.62 10.91 7.27
C ILE A 175 20.94 10.70 8.76
N GLN A 176 20.11 11.23 9.66
CA GLN A 176 20.28 11.05 11.11
C GLN A 176 20.18 9.56 11.51
N TRP A 177 19.19 8.85 10.97
CA TRP A 177 19.01 7.43 11.21
C TRP A 177 20.18 6.60 10.65
N TRP A 178 20.67 6.94 9.46
CA TRP A 178 21.85 6.33 8.89
C TRP A 178 23.05 6.53 9.80
N HIS A 179 23.29 7.76 10.28
CA HIS A 179 24.42 8.06 11.17
C HIS A 179 24.34 7.37 12.54
N SER A 180 23.14 7.11 13.07
CA SER A 180 22.97 6.44 14.37
C SER A 180 22.98 4.90 14.32
N THR A 181 22.73 4.30 13.14
CA THR A 181 22.54 2.84 13.00
C THR A 181 23.86 2.07 12.80
N PRO A 182 24.30 1.15 13.66
CA PRO A 182 25.63 0.51 13.58
C PRO A 182 26.09 0.14 12.14
N PRO A 183 27.29 0.57 11.67
CA PRO A 183 27.69 0.41 10.26
C PRO A 183 27.67 -1.03 9.73
N SER A 184 27.80 -2.02 10.62
CA SER A 184 27.77 -3.44 10.26
C SER A 184 26.36 -4.02 10.11
N SER A 185 25.30 -3.24 10.34
CA SER A 185 23.92 -3.73 10.23
C SER A 185 23.40 -3.65 8.79
N ASP A 186 22.46 -4.54 8.47
CA ASP A 186 21.77 -4.54 7.18
C ASP A 186 20.98 -3.25 6.96
N THR A 187 20.40 -2.70 8.02
CA THR A 187 19.69 -1.42 8.00
C THR A 187 20.62 -0.28 7.61
N ALA A 188 21.85 -0.23 8.13
CA ALA A 188 22.82 0.79 7.75
C ALA A 188 23.21 0.70 6.27
N ARG A 189 23.44 -0.53 5.76
CA ARG A 189 23.73 -0.78 4.35
C ARG A 189 22.57 -0.37 3.45
N ARG A 190 21.33 -0.68 3.85
CA ARG A 190 20.12 -0.30 3.12
C ARG A 190 19.90 1.21 3.10
N LEU A 191 20.07 1.88 4.24
CA LEU A 191 19.98 3.34 4.34
C LEU A 191 21.01 4.00 3.43
N GLU A 192 22.27 3.57 3.48
CA GLU A 192 23.30 4.11 2.59
C GLU A 192 22.97 3.87 1.11
N HIS A 193 22.52 2.67 0.76
CA HIS A 193 22.12 2.38 -0.62
C HIS A 193 21.00 3.30 -1.10
N VAL A 194 19.92 3.45 -0.32
CA VAL A 194 18.81 4.34 -0.67
C VAL A 194 19.29 5.79 -0.79
N LEU A 195 20.06 6.29 0.17
CA LEU A 195 20.58 7.67 0.16
C LEU A 195 21.46 7.95 -1.06
N ARG A 196 22.34 7.00 -1.44
CA ARG A 196 23.17 7.12 -2.65
C ARG A 196 22.35 7.09 -3.92
N THR A 197 21.40 6.15 -4.02
CA THR A 197 20.54 6.04 -5.21
C THR A 197 19.63 7.27 -5.37
N VAL A 198 19.16 7.86 -4.27
CA VAL A 198 18.42 9.14 -4.29
C VAL A 198 19.30 10.28 -4.78
N ASP A 199 20.56 10.36 -4.31
CA ASP A 199 21.51 11.36 -4.78
C ASP A 199 21.81 11.22 -6.29
N ASP A 200 22.08 10.00 -6.75
CA ASP A 200 22.29 9.68 -8.17
C ASP A 200 21.08 10.06 -9.03
N ALA A 201 19.86 9.78 -8.54
CA ALA A 201 18.61 10.15 -9.21
C ALA A 201 18.40 11.67 -9.27
N ALA A 202 18.67 12.37 -8.15
CA ALA A 202 18.59 13.82 -8.07
C ALA A 202 19.60 14.50 -9.00
N ASP A 203 20.84 13.99 -9.06
CA ASP A 203 21.89 14.45 -9.98
C ASP A 203 21.49 14.26 -11.44
N GLY A 204 20.96 13.08 -11.79
CA GLY A 204 20.46 12.79 -13.13
C GLY A 204 19.32 13.71 -13.57
N ALA A 205 18.47 14.12 -12.63
CA ALA A 205 17.37 15.05 -12.85
C ALA A 205 17.77 16.55 -12.72
N GLY A 206 18.99 16.85 -12.28
CA GLY A 206 19.46 18.22 -12.05
C GLY A 206 18.83 18.93 -10.84
N LEU A 207 18.35 18.17 -9.85
CA LEU A 207 17.82 18.72 -8.60
C LEU A 207 18.97 19.14 -7.67
N ASP A 208 18.93 20.37 -7.14
CA ASP A 208 19.98 20.93 -6.26
C ASP A 208 19.39 21.72 -5.07
N GLY A 209 18.28 21.21 -4.52
CA GLY A 209 17.64 21.76 -3.32
C GLY A 209 18.57 21.75 -2.10
N GLU A 210 18.24 22.55 -1.08
CA GLU A 210 19.03 22.57 0.17
C GLU A 210 19.12 21.20 0.86
N PRO A 211 18.03 20.41 0.98
CA PRO A 211 18.08 19.06 1.54
C PRO A 211 19.03 18.12 0.77
N LEU A 212 19.04 18.20 -0.57
CA LEU A 212 19.91 17.38 -1.42
C LEU A 212 21.39 17.77 -1.32
N ARG A 213 21.69 19.06 -1.16
CA ARG A 213 23.07 19.50 -0.87
C ARG A 213 23.54 19.02 0.49
N HIS A 214 22.64 18.96 1.48
CA HIS A 214 22.96 18.37 2.78
C HIS A 214 23.23 16.87 2.65
N LEU A 215 22.41 16.13 1.89
CA LEU A 215 22.62 14.73 1.56
C LEU A 215 24.01 14.47 0.97
N ARG A 216 24.38 15.18 -0.10
CA ARG A 216 25.70 15.07 -0.74
C ARG A 216 26.83 15.31 0.24
N ALA A 217 26.72 16.38 1.04
CA ALA A 217 27.70 16.71 2.06
C ALA A 217 27.81 15.64 3.17
N ALA A 218 26.73 14.92 3.48
CA ALA A 218 26.72 13.82 4.43
C ALA A 218 27.35 12.54 3.83
N LEU A 219 27.10 12.25 2.55
CA LEU A 219 27.68 11.10 1.83
C LEU A 219 29.18 11.24 1.56
N ASP A 220 29.67 12.47 1.35
CA ASP A 220 31.09 12.78 1.11
C ASP A 220 31.97 12.66 2.37
N ARG A 221 31.36 12.80 3.55
CA ARG A 221 32.09 12.77 4.83
C ARG A 221 32.18 11.35 5.36
N PRO A 222 33.30 10.99 6.01
CA PRO A 222 33.35 9.77 6.80
C PRO A 222 32.23 9.77 7.82
N ARG A 223 31.51 8.66 7.89
CA ARG A 223 30.40 8.51 8.83
C ARG A 223 30.91 8.76 10.25
N PRO A 224 30.28 9.66 11.04
CA PRO A 224 30.73 9.91 12.40
C PRO A 224 30.60 8.64 13.25
N ASP A 225 31.51 8.46 14.21
CA ASP A 225 31.33 7.52 15.31
C ASP A 225 30.12 7.99 16.13
N GLY A 226 28.94 7.50 15.77
CA GLY A 226 27.67 8.06 16.20
C GLY A 226 27.41 7.88 17.69
N THR A 227 26.93 8.93 18.35
CA THR A 227 26.07 8.77 19.52
C THR A 227 24.79 8.07 19.07
N PRO A 228 24.38 6.95 19.72
CA PRO A 228 23.11 6.30 19.41
C PRO A 228 21.98 7.31 19.55
N VAL A 229 21.29 7.57 18.45
CA VAL A 229 19.99 8.27 18.45
C VAL A 229 18.93 7.17 18.47
N ASP A 230 17.97 7.32 19.37
CA ASP A 230 16.83 6.41 19.44
C ASP A 230 15.96 6.56 18.19
N ALA A 231 15.86 5.48 17.39
CA ALA A 231 15.02 5.46 16.20
C ALA A 231 13.55 5.70 16.54
N THR A 232 13.11 5.27 17.72
CA THR A 232 11.76 5.55 18.22
C THR A 232 11.56 7.04 18.39
N ALA A 233 12.54 7.77 18.92
CA ALA A 233 12.46 9.23 19.04
C ALA A 233 12.49 9.96 17.68
N LEU A 234 13.19 9.43 16.68
CA LEU A 234 13.22 10.00 15.32
C LEU A 234 11.86 9.91 14.63
N PHE A 235 11.11 8.84 14.90
CA PHE A 235 9.83 8.55 14.24
C PHE A 235 8.60 8.69 15.16
N ALA A 236 8.80 9.06 16.43
CA ALA A 236 7.75 9.28 17.39
C ALA A 236 6.83 10.39 16.89
N ARG A 237 5.59 10.03 16.58
CA ARG A 237 4.52 10.99 16.26
C ARG A 237 3.85 11.38 17.57
N HIS A 238 3.95 12.66 17.92
CA HIS A 238 3.24 13.26 19.05
C HIS A 238 1.77 13.46 18.67
N ASP A 239 0.99 12.38 18.66
CA ASP A 239 -0.47 12.47 18.61
C ASP A 239 -1.04 11.56 19.70
N ASP A 240 -1.36 12.19 20.83
CA ASP A 240 -2.05 11.58 21.94
C ASP A 240 -3.39 11.00 21.45
N TYR A 241 -3.46 9.68 21.31
CA TYR A 241 -4.73 8.95 21.28
C TYR A 241 -5.38 9.08 22.67
N ALA A 242 -5.96 10.23 22.95
CA ALA A 242 -7.07 10.28 23.89
C ALA A 242 -8.25 9.65 23.17
N LEU A 243 -8.36 8.31 23.26
CA LEU A 243 -9.60 7.59 22.99
C LEU A 243 -10.68 8.30 23.79
N ALA A 244 -11.40 9.20 23.13
CA ALA A 244 -12.50 9.90 23.75
C ALA A 244 -13.54 8.80 23.92
N ALA A 245 -13.60 8.22 25.12
CA ALA A 245 -14.74 7.45 25.54
C ALA A 245 -15.93 8.36 25.33
N GLY A 246 -16.61 8.17 24.18
CA GLY A 246 -17.69 9.04 23.77
C GLY A 246 -18.64 9.11 24.93
N GLU A 247 -18.78 10.28 25.53
CA GLU A 247 -19.93 10.51 26.40
C GLU A 247 -21.13 10.05 25.59
N PRO A 248 -21.99 9.16 26.11
CA PRO A 248 -23.11 8.65 25.34
C PRO A 248 -23.93 9.85 24.91
N LEU A 249 -23.77 10.24 23.64
CA LEU A 249 -24.41 11.45 23.15
C LEU A 249 -25.90 11.10 23.09
N VAL A 250 -26.64 11.70 24.02
CA VAL A 250 -28.03 11.43 24.38
C VAL A 250 -28.21 10.27 25.37
N THR A 251 -28.31 10.64 26.65
CA THR A 251 -29.07 9.89 27.66
C THR A 251 -30.56 9.96 27.30
N GLY A 252 -31.01 9.20 26.31
CA GLY A 252 -32.41 9.24 25.88
C GLY A 252 -32.73 8.32 24.73
N GLY A 253 -33.87 7.63 24.82
CA GLY A 253 -34.36 6.71 23.80
C GLY A 253 -34.00 5.25 24.03
N ARG A 254 -34.94 4.36 23.70
CA ARG A 254 -34.76 2.91 23.81
C ARG A 254 -33.88 2.42 22.66
N VAL A 255 -32.80 1.72 22.95
CA VAL A 255 -31.99 1.05 21.93
C VAL A 255 -32.86 -0.01 21.24
N ILE A 256 -32.90 0.05 19.92
CA ILE A 256 -33.61 -0.92 19.07
C ILE A 256 -32.63 -2.03 18.69
N ALA A 257 -31.48 -1.62 18.15
CA ALA A 257 -30.43 -2.51 17.69
C ALA A 257 -29.08 -1.78 17.74
N ARG A 258 -28.00 -2.55 17.75
CA ARG A 258 -26.62 -2.07 17.60
C ARG A 258 -25.84 -3.10 16.81
N GLY A 259 -24.84 -2.67 16.08
CA GLY A 259 -24.03 -3.58 15.27
C GLY A 259 -22.73 -2.96 14.78
N ARG A 260 -22.05 -3.71 13.94
CA ARG A 260 -20.86 -3.25 13.21
C ARG A 260 -21.22 -3.00 11.76
N GLY A 261 -20.51 -2.05 11.15
CA GLY A 261 -20.52 -1.86 9.70
C GLY A 261 -19.27 -2.45 9.07
N THR A 262 -19.14 -2.29 7.76
CA THR A 262 -17.97 -2.69 6.99
C THR A 262 -17.16 -1.46 6.55
N ASN A 263 -15.84 -1.62 6.52
CA ASN A 263 -14.92 -0.69 5.89
C ASN A 263 -14.34 -1.37 4.63
N ASP A 264 -15.05 -1.24 3.49
CA ASP A 264 -14.52 -1.68 2.20
C ASP A 264 -13.43 -0.69 1.78
N TRP A 265 -12.17 -1.14 1.85
CA TRP A 265 -11.01 -0.30 1.57
C TRP A 265 -11.06 0.32 0.16
N ARG A 266 -11.80 -0.26 -0.78
CA ARG A 266 -11.93 0.30 -2.13
C ARG A 266 -12.84 1.53 -2.19
N ARG A 267 -13.70 1.72 -1.17
CA ARG A 267 -14.69 2.81 -1.10
C ARG A 267 -14.18 4.04 -0.34
N CYS A 268 -13.01 3.95 0.27
CA CYS A 268 -12.40 5.01 1.07
C CYS A 268 -10.88 4.98 0.89
N PRO A 269 -10.22 6.07 0.47
CA PRO A 269 -8.76 6.10 0.38
C PRO A 269 -8.10 5.73 1.71
N PRO A 270 -6.85 5.22 1.69
CA PRO A 270 -6.06 5.05 2.91
C PRO A 270 -5.95 6.39 3.63
N GLY A 271 -5.81 6.35 4.95
CA GLY A 271 -5.59 7.55 5.74
C GLY A 271 -6.83 8.22 6.32
N PHE A 272 -8.05 7.79 5.97
CA PHE A 272 -9.30 8.39 6.49
C PHE A 272 -9.91 7.61 7.66
N VAL A 273 -10.04 6.29 7.52
CA VAL A 273 -10.70 5.39 8.45
C VAL A 273 -9.73 4.31 8.88
N ASP A 274 -9.77 3.93 10.15
CA ASP A 274 -8.99 2.82 10.69
C ASP A 274 -9.30 1.51 9.93
N ALA A 275 -8.26 0.76 9.56
CA ALA A 275 -8.41 -0.42 8.70
C ALA A 275 -9.01 -1.66 9.42
N SER A 276 -9.25 -1.60 10.73
CA SER A 276 -9.84 -2.71 11.49
C SER A 276 -11.24 -3.05 11.00
N GLU A 277 -11.60 -4.34 11.04
CA GLU A 277 -12.99 -4.79 10.83
C GLU A 277 -13.96 -4.25 11.88
N THR A 278 -13.43 -3.71 12.98
CA THR A 278 -14.21 -3.22 14.10
C THR A 278 -14.30 -1.69 14.15
N ALA A 279 -13.66 -1.01 13.20
CA ALA A 279 -13.59 0.46 13.13
C ALA A 279 -14.96 1.12 12.96
N VAL A 280 -15.95 0.41 12.39
CA VAL A 280 -17.27 0.94 12.09
C VAL A 280 -18.31 0.35 13.03
N SER A 281 -18.99 1.20 13.80
CA SER A 281 -20.07 0.80 14.69
C SER A 281 -21.29 1.69 14.52
N TRP A 282 -22.46 1.14 14.85
CA TRP A 282 -23.71 1.88 14.78
C TRP A 282 -24.70 1.46 15.86
N THR A 283 -25.54 2.41 16.25
CA THR A 283 -26.64 2.20 17.20
C THR A 283 -27.92 2.81 16.65
N ALA A 284 -28.99 2.03 16.59
CA ALA A 284 -30.33 2.49 16.26
C ALA A 284 -31.17 2.70 17.53
N ARG A 285 -31.76 3.90 17.68
CA ARG A 285 -32.54 4.31 18.87
C ARG A 285 -33.96 4.73 18.50
N ALA A 286 -34.89 4.44 19.40
CA ALA A 286 -36.25 4.95 19.40
C ALA A 286 -36.33 6.21 20.28
N LEU A 287 -36.54 7.37 19.65
CA LEU A 287 -36.75 8.66 20.31
C LEU A 287 -38.24 9.05 20.19
N GLY A 288 -39.07 8.46 21.05
CA GLY A 288 -40.53 8.55 20.91
C GLY A 288 -41.00 7.82 19.64
N ALA A 289 -41.67 8.56 18.73
CA ALA A 289 -42.06 8.04 17.42
C ALA A 289 -40.90 8.03 16.40
N ARG A 290 -39.88 8.87 16.61
CA ARG A 290 -38.72 8.98 15.71
C ARG A 290 -37.80 7.77 15.88
N ARG A 291 -37.19 7.37 14.77
CA ARG A 291 -36.17 6.31 14.70
C ARG A 291 -34.92 6.95 14.14
N GLN A 292 -33.82 6.83 14.86
CA GLN A 292 -32.56 7.49 14.51
C GLN A 292 -31.45 6.45 14.54
N ILE A 293 -30.55 6.52 13.57
CA ILE A 293 -29.27 5.82 13.58
C ILE A 293 -28.16 6.79 13.95
N GLU A 294 -27.28 6.35 14.82
CA GLU A 294 -26.01 6.98 15.14
C GLU A 294 -24.89 6.08 14.65
N VAL A 295 -23.93 6.68 13.96
CA VAL A 295 -22.80 6.00 13.33
C VAL A 295 -21.53 6.58 13.89
N GLU A 296 -20.62 5.70 14.30
CA GLU A 296 -19.28 6.04 14.79
C GLU A 296 -18.26 5.23 14.02
N VAL A 297 -17.25 5.90 13.49
CA VAL A 297 -16.19 5.31 12.69
C VAL A 297 -14.85 5.80 13.22
N VAL A 298 -13.98 4.89 13.64
CA VAL A 298 -12.64 5.26 14.12
C VAL A 298 -11.85 5.90 12.97
N ALA A 299 -11.35 7.11 13.22
CA ALA A 299 -10.55 7.85 12.27
C ALA A 299 -9.12 7.29 12.26
N HIS A 300 -8.52 7.27 11.08
CA HIS A 300 -7.09 7.01 10.95
C HIS A 300 -6.29 8.22 11.50
N ILE A 301 -5.06 8.00 11.99
CA ILE A 301 -4.24 9.08 12.60
C ILE A 301 -3.98 10.23 11.63
N ALA A 302 -3.66 9.90 10.38
CA ALA A 302 -3.43 10.86 9.30
C ALA A 302 -4.73 11.40 8.67
N ALA A 303 -5.90 11.12 9.28
CA ALA A 303 -7.15 11.63 8.76
C ALA A 303 -7.08 13.16 8.66
N PRO A 304 -7.62 13.77 7.60
CA PRO A 304 -7.67 15.21 7.49
C PRO A 304 -8.54 15.80 8.60
N VAL A 305 -8.11 16.93 9.17
CA VAL A 305 -8.92 17.70 10.13
C VAL A 305 -9.95 18.58 9.40
N ALA A 306 -9.67 18.89 8.13
CA ALA A 306 -10.57 19.65 7.27
C ALA A 306 -11.89 18.90 7.03
N GLU A 307 -12.93 19.64 6.65
CA GLU A 307 -14.22 19.04 6.30
C GLU A 307 -14.09 18.18 5.05
N VAL A 308 -14.40 16.90 5.19
CA VAL A 308 -14.41 15.90 4.13
C VAL A 308 -15.81 15.31 4.05
N PRO A 309 -16.35 15.07 2.84
CA PRO A 309 -17.71 14.56 2.65
C PRO A 309 -17.84 13.06 2.97
N LEU A 310 -17.13 12.53 3.97
CA LEU A 310 -17.21 11.13 4.36
C LEU A 310 -18.65 10.79 4.77
N ALA A 311 -19.16 9.63 4.33
CA ALA A 311 -20.52 9.22 4.61
C ALA A 311 -20.60 7.74 4.97
N ALA A 312 -21.57 7.40 5.82
CA ALA A 312 -22.02 6.03 6.00
C ALA A 312 -23.24 5.77 5.12
N GLU A 313 -23.18 4.73 4.31
CA GLU A 313 -24.31 4.23 3.54
C GLU A 313 -25.01 3.16 4.35
N VAL A 314 -26.28 3.39 4.64
CA VAL A 314 -27.11 2.54 5.49
C VAL A 314 -28.19 1.92 4.64
N ARG A 315 -28.35 0.59 4.76
CA ARG A 315 -29.46 -0.15 4.18
C ARG A 315 -30.20 -0.89 5.28
N VAL A 316 -31.50 -0.64 5.35
CA VAL A 316 -32.40 -1.31 6.30
C VAL A 316 -33.21 -2.35 5.55
N ASN A 317 -33.14 -3.59 6.00
CA ASN A 317 -33.69 -4.76 5.34
C ASN A 317 -33.27 -4.75 3.86
N ASP A 318 -34.21 -4.90 2.93
CA ASP A 318 -33.97 -4.82 1.49
C ASP A 318 -34.43 -3.47 0.90
N GLY A 319 -34.45 -2.44 1.75
CA GLY A 319 -34.90 -1.09 1.41
C GLY A 319 -33.87 -0.23 0.67
N PRO A 320 -34.22 1.03 0.36
CA PRO A 320 -33.32 1.97 -0.30
C PRO A 320 -32.11 2.28 0.59
N ARG A 321 -30.98 2.56 -0.06
CA ARG A 321 -29.76 3.03 0.61
C ARG A 321 -29.94 4.50 1.00
N SER A 322 -29.72 4.83 2.26
CA SER A 322 -29.66 6.20 2.76
C SER A 322 -28.23 6.56 3.13
N ARG A 323 -27.89 7.86 3.09
CA ARG A 323 -26.55 8.35 3.43
C ARG A 323 -26.60 9.17 4.70
N VAL A 324 -25.68 8.88 5.60
CA VAL A 324 -25.44 9.62 6.84
C VAL A 324 -24.12 10.37 6.68
N PRO A 325 -24.15 11.71 6.56
CA PRO A 325 -22.92 12.51 6.57
C PRO A 325 -22.17 12.28 7.88
N LEU A 326 -20.86 12.08 7.79
CA LEU A 326 -19.98 11.91 8.94
C LEU A 326 -19.11 13.16 9.09
N SER A 327 -18.93 13.61 10.32
CA SER A 327 -18.03 14.70 10.66
C SER A 327 -17.00 14.23 11.67
N ARG A 328 -15.74 14.65 11.48
CA ARG A 328 -14.65 14.29 12.37
C ARG A 328 -14.78 15.02 13.71
N ARG A 329 -14.57 14.27 14.79
CA ARG A 329 -14.43 14.75 16.17
C ARG A 329 -13.25 14.01 16.78
N ALA A 330 -12.11 14.68 16.87
CA ALA A 330 -10.86 14.06 17.31
C ALA A 330 -10.52 12.79 16.51
N ASP A 331 -10.56 11.63 17.16
CA ASP A 331 -10.23 10.30 16.67
C ASP A 331 -11.44 9.52 16.11
N VAL A 332 -12.63 10.14 16.04
CA VAL A 332 -13.86 9.48 15.55
C VAL A 332 -14.59 10.34 14.51
N TRP A 333 -15.02 9.72 13.42
CA TRP A 333 -16.05 10.27 12.55
C TRP A 333 -17.43 9.88 13.06
N SER A 334 -18.30 10.86 13.24
CA SER A 334 -19.65 10.63 13.78
C SER A 334 -20.73 11.24 12.90
N GLY A 335 -21.89 10.57 12.82
CA GLY A 335 -23.03 11.06 12.07
C GLY A 335 -24.35 10.50 12.57
N ARG A 336 -25.44 11.22 12.27
CA ARG A 336 -26.80 10.81 12.64
C ARG A 336 -27.77 11.06 11.51
N ALA A 337 -28.71 10.14 11.34
CA ALA A 337 -29.81 10.30 10.40
C ALA A 337 -31.08 9.65 10.91
N ASP A 338 -32.21 10.08 10.36
CA ASP A 338 -33.47 9.40 10.57
C ASP A 338 -33.48 8.08 9.81
N LEU A 339 -33.97 7.06 10.49
CA LEU A 339 -34.03 5.71 9.98
C LEU A 339 -35.48 5.37 9.66
N ASP A 340 -35.76 5.01 8.42
CA ASP A 340 -37.10 4.55 8.04
C ASP A 340 -37.30 3.11 8.54
N LEU A 341 -37.81 3.00 9.77
CA LEU A 341 -38.11 1.75 10.44
C LEU A 341 -39.58 1.74 10.89
N PRO A 342 -40.40 0.80 10.40
CA PRO A 342 -41.80 0.72 10.79
C PRO A 342 -41.96 0.44 12.29
N ALA A 343 -43.02 0.99 12.88
CA ALA A 343 -43.33 0.78 14.28
C ALA A 343 -43.71 -0.69 14.53
N GLY A 344 -42.96 -1.37 15.40
CA GLY A 344 -43.17 -2.79 15.74
C GLY A 344 -42.08 -3.72 15.22
N GLU A 345 -41.24 -3.26 14.27
CA GLU A 345 -40.03 -3.96 13.88
C GLU A 345 -39.10 -4.07 15.10
N THR A 346 -38.76 -5.29 15.50
CA THR A 346 -37.94 -5.56 16.69
C THR A 346 -36.55 -6.08 16.35
N GLU A 347 -36.37 -6.65 15.16
CA GLU A 347 -35.07 -7.17 14.67
C GLU A 347 -34.81 -6.70 13.22
N PRO A 348 -34.60 -5.39 12.99
CA PRO A 348 -34.24 -4.91 11.66
C PRO A 348 -32.86 -5.41 11.26
N ARG A 349 -32.71 -5.88 10.00
CA ARG A 349 -31.40 -6.11 9.40
C ARG A 349 -30.85 -4.77 8.95
N ILE A 350 -29.79 -4.28 9.58
CA ILE A 350 -29.14 -3.02 9.19
C ILE A 350 -27.75 -3.35 8.68
N GLU A 351 -27.52 -3.04 7.42
CA GLU A 351 -26.22 -3.11 6.78
C GLU A 351 -25.67 -1.69 6.65
N LEU A 352 -24.38 -1.53 6.96
CA LEU A 352 -23.74 -0.23 6.94
C LEU A 352 -22.33 -0.37 6.38
N GLY A 353 -21.99 0.50 5.42
CA GLY A 353 -20.63 0.62 4.90
C GLY A 353 -20.20 2.08 4.83
N VAL A 354 -18.92 2.35 5.06
CA VAL A 354 -18.35 3.70 4.93
C VAL A 354 -17.86 3.92 3.50
N LEU A 355 -18.03 5.16 3.00
CA LEU A 355 -17.52 5.56 1.70
C LEU A 355 -17.16 7.05 1.67
N LEU A 356 -16.19 7.38 0.83
CA LEU A 356 -15.96 8.75 0.38
C LEU A 356 -16.68 8.95 -0.96
N PRO A 357 -17.64 9.89 -1.08
CA PRO A 357 -18.36 10.12 -2.32
C PRO A 357 -17.40 10.43 -3.48
N GLY A 358 -17.58 9.73 -4.61
CA GLY A 358 -16.66 9.80 -5.75
C GLY A 358 -15.59 8.71 -5.76
N PHE A 359 -15.46 7.94 -4.67
CA PHE A 359 -14.48 6.86 -4.52
C PHE A 359 -15.13 5.47 -4.45
N ASP A 360 -16.34 5.29 -4.98
CA ASP A 360 -17.04 4.01 -4.97
C ASP A 360 -16.88 3.31 -6.33
N PRO A 361 -16.07 2.24 -6.45
CA PRO A 361 -15.87 1.52 -7.72
C PRO A 361 -17.09 0.71 -8.15
N GLY A 362 -18.15 0.69 -7.35
CA GLY A 362 -19.35 -0.11 -7.59
C GLY A 362 -19.27 -1.51 -6.98
N PRO A 363 -20.19 -2.41 -7.34
CA PRO A 363 -20.24 -3.73 -6.75
C PRO A 363 -18.98 -4.51 -7.12
N GLY A 364 -18.29 -5.04 -6.11
CA GLY A 364 -17.18 -5.96 -6.30
C GLY A 364 -17.05 -6.90 -5.12
N SER A 365 -16.26 -7.95 -5.32
CA SER A 365 -16.01 -8.98 -4.32
C SER A 365 -14.95 -8.52 -3.33
N ASP A 366 -15.26 -7.53 -2.48
CA ASP A 366 -14.52 -7.39 -1.23
C ASP A 366 -14.97 -8.52 -0.29
N SER A 367 -14.01 -9.30 0.20
CA SER A 367 -14.26 -10.32 1.20
C SER A 367 -13.50 -9.98 2.48
N GLY A 368 -14.16 -10.07 3.64
CA GLY A 368 -13.47 -9.93 4.93
C GLY A 368 -12.33 -10.93 5.12
N ALA A 369 -12.33 -12.04 4.38
CA ALA A 369 -11.24 -13.01 4.37
C ALA A 369 -9.98 -12.45 3.70
N ASP A 370 -10.11 -11.72 2.59
CA ASP A 370 -8.97 -11.06 1.92
C ASP A 370 -8.39 -9.95 2.81
N ARG A 371 -9.24 -9.13 3.44
CA ARG A 371 -8.78 -8.09 4.38
C ARG A 371 -8.04 -8.70 5.58
N GLU A 372 -8.52 -9.82 6.13
CA GLU A 372 -7.82 -10.56 7.18
C GLU A 372 -6.48 -11.14 6.70
N ALA A 373 -6.44 -11.72 5.51
CA ALA A 373 -5.20 -12.24 4.93
C ALA A 373 -4.15 -11.13 4.74
N ILE A 374 -4.56 -9.93 4.32
CA ILE A 374 -3.68 -8.76 4.20
C ILE A 374 -3.17 -8.29 5.56
N ARG A 375 -4.03 -8.20 6.59
CA ARG A 375 -3.58 -7.89 7.95
C ARG A 375 -2.58 -8.94 8.47
N ALA A 376 -2.81 -10.22 8.21
CA ALA A 376 -1.89 -11.29 8.58
C ALA A 376 -0.54 -11.21 7.84
N LEU A 377 -0.54 -10.85 6.55
CA LEU A 377 0.67 -10.56 5.77
C LEU A 377 1.45 -9.41 6.42
N VAL A 378 0.80 -8.30 6.70
CA VAL A 378 1.42 -7.08 7.25
C VAL A 378 2.03 -7.34 8.63
N ARG A 379 1.31 -8.02 9.52
CA ARG A 379 1.86 -8.43 10.83
C ARG A 379 3.11 -9.29 10.71
N ARG A 380 3.12 -10.23 9.76
CA ARG A 380 4.31 -11.05 9.49
C ARG A 380 5.49 -10.19 9.02
N ARG A 381 5.24 -9.21 8.14
CA ARG A 381 6.29 -8.31 7.65
C ARG A 381 6.85 -7.43 8.76
N LEU A 382 6.00 -6.86 9.61
CA LEU A 382 6.41 -6.07 10.77
C LEU A 382 7.22 -6.91 11.77
N ALA A 383 6.83 -8.17 12.03
CA ALA A 383 7.60 -9.07 12.87
C ALA A 383 9.00 -9.38 12.28
N THR A 384 9.09 -9.55 10.96
CA THR A 384 10.38 -9.66 10.27
C THR A 384 11.20 -8.37 10.40
N ALA A 385 10.56 -7.20 10.27
CA ALA A 385 11.22 -5.90 10.37
C ALA A 385 11.75 -5.60 11.78
N ALA A 386 11.06 -6.08 12.83
CA ALA A 386 11.47 -5.96 14.22
C ALA A 386 12.67 -6.87 14.59
N THR A 387 12.89 -7.95 13.82
CA THR A 387 13.93 -8.93 14.14
C THR A 387 15.25 -8.50 13.50
N PRO A 388 16.33 -8.25 14.28
CA PRO A 388 17.65 -8.01 13.71
C PRO A 388 18.11 -9.29 13.01
N THR A 389 18.30 -9.24 11.69
CA THR A 389 18.91 -10.37 10.96
C THR A 389 20.28 -10.63 11.58
N PRO A 390 20.57 -11.87 12.04
CA PRO A 390 21.91 -12.22 12.49
C PRO A 390 22.92 -11.96 11.38
N LEU A 391 24.15 -11.64 11.75
CA LEU A 391 25.27 -11.42 10.83
C LEU A 391 25.47 -12.69 9.96
N ASP A 392 24.81 -12.77 8.82
CA ASP A 392 25.13 -13.79 7.81
C ASP A 392 26.53 -13.47 7.27
N ALA A 393 27.26 -14.53 6.93
CA ALA A 393 28.66 -14.49 6.52
C ALA A 393 28.95 -13.36 5.49
N PRO A 394 30.16 -12.76 5.50
CA PRO A 394 30.53 -11.57 4.73
C PRO A 394 30.36 -11.66 3.19
N ASP A 395 29.96 -12.81 2.65
CA ASP A 395 29.74 -13.06 1.23
C ASP A 395 28.27 -13.29 0.83
N SER A 396 27.31 -13.17 1.76
CA SER A 396 25.89 -13.22 1.39
C SER A 396 25.50 -11.88 0.73
N PRO A 397 25.00 -11.88 -0.52
CA PRO A 397 24.49 -10.66 -1.14
C PRO A 397 23.37 -10.08 -0.26
N PRO A 398 23.21 -8.75 -0.24
CA PRO A 398 22.10 -8.13 0.50
C PRO A 398 20.80 -8.84 0.10
N GLN A 399 19.98 -9.19 1.10
CA GLN A 399 18.65 -9.75 0.87
C GLN A 399 17.76 -8.62 0.30
N ASP A 400 17.97 -8.30 -0.97
CA ASP A 400 17.17 -7.35 -1.76
C ASP A 400 16.06 -8.08 -2.52
N GLY A 401 15.64 -9.24 -1.98
CA GLY A 401 14.44 -9.90 -2.44
C GLY A 401 13.19 -9.11 -2.02
N THR A 402 12.11 -9.28 -2.78
CA THR A 402 10.78 -8.69 -2.52
C THR A 402 10.25 -8.98 -1.09
N SER A 403 10.78 -10.02 -0.42
CA SER A 403 10.41 -10.35 0.96
C SER A 403 11.06 -9.47 2.03
N ALA A 404 12.10 -8.69 1.71
CA ALA A 404 12.78 -7.86 2.70
C ALA A 404 11.90 -6.66 3.13
N PRO A 405 11.98 -6.24 4.40
CA PRO A 405 11.15 -5.14 4.88
C PRO A 405 11.55 -3.79 4.27
N PHE A 406 10.62 -2.86 4.12
CA PHE A 406 10.94 -1.46 3.76
C PHE A 406 11.56 -0.73 4.97
N LEU A 407 12.33 0.32 4.72
CA LEU A 407 12.82 1.21 5.76
C LEU A 407 11.66 1.77 6.60
N ALA A 408 10.54 2.09 5.95
CA ALA A 408 9.33 2.53 6.65
C ALA A 408 8.70 1.43 7.52
N GLU A 409 8.82 0.16 7.15
CA GLU A 409 8.36 -0.97 7.96
C GLU A 409 9.29 -1.20 9.16
N ILE A 410 10.61 -1.06 8.97
CA ILE A 410 11.60 -1.14 10.07
C ILE A 410 11.36 0.00 11.07
N ALA A 411 11.19 1.24 10.59
CA ALA A 411 10.87 2.38 11.43
C ALA A 411 9.55 2.17 12.21
N ALA A 412 8.50 1.71 11.53
CA ALA A 412 7.21 1.44 12.15
C ALA A 412 7.28 0.33 13.22
N ALA A 413 8.08 -0.71 12.97
CA ALA A 413 8.28 -1.81 13.92
C ALA A 413 9.05 -1.38 15.17
N THR A 414 9.96 -0.41 15.07
CA THR A 414 10.70 0.11 16.24
C THR A 414 9.85 0.97 17.16
N THR A 415 8.81 1.64 16.64
CA THR A 415 7.95 2.55 17.42
C THR A 415 6.84 1.86 18.20
N ASP A 416 6.60 0.56 17.99
CA ASP A 416 5.46 -0.17 18.54
C ASP A 416 5.72 -0.77 19.95
N GLU A 417 6.93 -0.66 20.49
CA GLU A 417 7.27 -1.22 21.81
C GLU A 417 6.64 -0.46 23.01
N ASP A 418 6.00 0.69 22.79
CA ASP A 418 5.48 1.58 23.85
C ASP A 418 3.94 1.70 23.94
N TYR A 419 3.16 0.82 23.29
CA TYR A 419 1.68 0.85 23.33
C TYR A 419 1.03 0.03 24.46
#